data_AF-C5M8P1-F1
#
_entry.id   AF-C5M8P1-F1
#
_cell.length_a   1.000
_cell.length_b   1.000
_cell.length_c   1.000
_cell.angle_alpha   90.00
_cell.angle_beta   90.00
_cell.angle_gamma   90.00
#
_symmetry.space_group_name_H-M   'P 1'
#
loop_
_entity.id
_entity.type
_entity.pdbx_description
1 polymer ?
#
loop_
_entity_poly.entity_id
_entity_poly.type
_entity_poly.pdbx_seq_one_letter_code
_entity_poly.pdbx_strand_id
1 'polypeptide(L)'
;MSEPSVNSKFVSQLATVERDLKAKLSQDESVRVFKITKNDSIKNKVEAILKFIGDNEIVLLGGVSNGAAKLIAITEIVKQKEQQLFQYNTLLKIESTTNPNHKNKPDVDSKTQDEVSSEKKVLEEINGPKVFTLPSMYILLTKKDILEGIDMMSWTKQKTS
;
A
#
# COMPACT_ATOMS: atom_id res chain seq x y z
N MET A 1 -21.02 13.78 8.31
CA MET A 1 -20.24 12.54 8.51
C MET A 1 -18.81 12.80 8.10
N SER A 2 -17.83 12.49 8.94
CA SER A 2 -16.41 12.75 8.64
C SER A 2 -15.93 11.83 7.52
N GLU A 3 -15.19 12.36 6.54
CA GLU A 3 -14.61 11.52 5.47
C GLU A 3 -13.63 10.48 6.06
N PRO A 4 -13.63 9.23 5.55
CA PRO A 4 -12.71 8.22 6.03
C PRO A 4 -11.27 8.60 5.69
N SER A 5 -10.39 8.49 6.68
CA SER A 5 -8.96 8.76 6.52
C SER A 5 -8.31 7.88 5.45
N VAL A 6 -7.22 8.35 4.83
CA VAL A 6 -6.41 7.57 3.87
C VAL A 6 -6.06 6.20 4.43
N ASN A 7 -5.75 6.13 5.73
CA ASN A 7 -5.41 4.88 6.39
C ASN A 7 -6.60 3.90 6.44
N SER A 8 -7.80 4.39 6.73
CA SER A 8 -9.03 3.57 6.74
C SER A 8 -9.38 3.09 5.34
N LYS A 9 -9.30 3.97 4.33
CA LYS A 9 -9.49 3.61 2.91
C LYS A 9 -8.50 2.54 2.47
N PHE A 10 -7.23 2.68 2.85
CA PHE A 10 -6.18 1.73 2.53
C PHE A 10 -6.40 0.36 3.20
N VAL A 11 -6.73 0.32 4.49
CA VAL A 11 -7.03 -0.94 5.19
C VAL A 11 -8.24 -1.63 4.54
N SER A 12 -9.26 -0.87 4.16
CA SER A 12 -10.45 -1.42 3.48
C SER A 12 -10.10 -1.99 2.10
N GLN A 13 -9.31 -1.27 1.31
CA GLN A 13 -8.86 -1.73 0.01
C GLN A 13 -7.96 -2.97 0.12
N LEU A 14 -7.04 -3.00 1.08
CA LEU A 14 -6.19 -4.17 1.36
C LEU A 14 -7.03 -5.40 1.71
N ALA A 15 -8.06 -5.25 2.53
CA ALA A 15 -8.98 -6.34 2.87
C ALA A 15 -9.77 -6.84 1.65
N THR A 16 -10.14 -5.95 0.73
CA THR A 16 -10.76 -6.35 -0.55
C THR A 16 -9.77 -7.12 -1.43
N VAL A 17 -8.53 -6.63 -1.58
CA VAL A 17 -7.48 -7.32 -2.33
C VAL A 17 -7.21 -8.72 -1.75
N GLU A 18 -7.11 -8.83 -0.42
CA GLU A 18 -6.94 -10.12 0.27
C GLU A 18 -8.12 -11.07 0.00
N ARG A 19 -9.36 -10.57 0.06
CA ARG A 19 -10.56 -11.37 -0.20
C ARG A 19 -10.59 -11.87 -1.64
N ASP A 20 -10.32 -11.00 -2.59
CA ASP A 20 -10.33 -11.33 -4.02
C ASP A 20 -9.24 -12.35 -4.36
N LEU A 21 -8.08 -12.25 -3.68
CA LEU A 21 -7.02 -13.23 -3.78
C LEU A 21 -7.45 -14.58 -3.20
N LYS A 22 -7.96 -14.61 -1.96
CA LYS A 22 -8.42 -15.85 -1.32
C LYS A 22 -9.54 -16.55 -2.08
N ALA A 23 -10.42 -15.80 -2.75
CA ALA A 23 -11.48 -16.36 -3.59
C ALA A 23 -10.95 -17.11 -4.82
N LYS A 24 -9.69 -16.87 -5.20
CA LYS A 24 -9.04 -17.44 -6.37
C LYS A 24 -8.01 -18.53 -6.03
N LEU A 25 -7.55 -18.57 -4.77
CA LEU A 25 -6.61 -19.57 -4.28
C LEU A 25 -7.32 -20.87 -3.88
N SER A 26 -6.56 -21.95 -3.78
CA SER A 26 -7.08 -23.23 -3.29
C SER A 26 -7.38 -23.14 -1.79
N GLN A 27 -8.32 -23.96 -1.27
CA GLN A 27 -8.73 -23.93 0.14
C GLN A 27 -7.58 -24.16 1.13
N ASP A 28 -6.52 -24.82 0.70
CA ASP A 28 -5.38 -25.20 1.53
C ASP A 28 -4.28 -24.12 1.60
N GLU A 29 -4.42 -23.04 0.83
CA GLU A 29 -3.40 -21.99 0.75
C GLU A 29 -3.66 -20.87 1.76
N SER A 30 -2.74 -20.68 2.71
CA SER A 30 -2.81 -19.57 3.66
C SER A 30 -2.17 -18.31 3.09
N VAL A 31 -2.87 -17.18 3.26
CA VAL A 31 -2.38 -15.85 2.89
C VAL A 31 -2.05 -15.06 4.14
N ARG A 32 -0.79 -14.64 4.26
CA ARG A 32 -0.32 -13.74 5.31
C ARG A 32 -0.21 -12.31 4.81
N VAL A 33 -0.94 -11.40 5.46
CA VAL A 33 -0.96 -9.99 5.06
C VAL A 33 0.01 -9.14 5.89
N PHE A 34 0.77 -8.30 5.20
CA PHE A 34 1.70 -7.35 5.78
C PHE A 34 1.45 -5.95 5.24
N LYS A 35 0.97 -5.08 6.13
CA LYS A 35 0.93 -3.64 5.88
C LYS A 35 2.30 -3.02 6.10
N ILE A 36 2.78 -2.25 5.13
CA ILE A 36 4.03 -1.50 5.16
C ILE A 36 3.75 0.00 5.16
N THR A 37 4.40 0.70 6.08
CA THR A 37 4.30 2.14 6.30
C THR A 37 5.69 2.76 6.34
N LYS A 38 5.80 4.07 6.11
CA LYS A 38 7.08 4.78 6.17
C LYS A 38 7.80 4.69 7.52
N ASN A 39 7.13 4.31 8.61
CA ASN A 39 7.72 4.25 9.95
C ASN A 39 8.16 2.84 10.38
N ASP A 40 7.90 1.82 9.55
CA ASP A 40 8.26 0.44 9.90
C ASP A 40 9.78 0.21 9.93
N SER A 41 10.25 -0.61 10.87
CA SER A 41 11.62 -1.15 10.84
C SER A 41 11.75 -2.14 9.69
N ILE A 42 12.66 -1.87 8.76
CA ILE A 42 12.93 -2.76 7.62
C ILE A 42 13.37 -4.13 8.13
N LYS A 43 14.31 -4.18 9.09
CA LYS A 43 14.83 -5.43 9.67
C LYS A 43 13.71 -6.32 10.19
N ASN A 44 12.85 -5.76 11.06
CA ASN A 44 11.79 -6.53 11.71
C ASN A 44 10.75 -7.03 10.69
N LYS A 45 10.41 -6.23 9.68
CA LYS A 45 9.48 -6.64 8.62
C LYS A 45 10.08 -7.75 7.77
N VAL A 46 11.33 -7.61 7.35
CA VAL A 46 12.03 -8.64 6.56
C VAL A 46 12.08 -9.96 7.33
N GLU A 47 12.51 -9.95 8.60
CA GLU A 47 12.56 -11.16 9.44
C GLU A 47 11.18 -11.81 9.59
N ALA A 48 10.15 -11.01 9.85
CA ALA A 48 8.79 -11.53 9.96
C ALA A 48 8.30 -12.14 8.64
N ILE A 49 8.53 -11.48 7.51
CA ILE A 49 8.12 -11.97 6.18
C ILE A 49 8.83 -13.28 5.84
N LEU A 50 10.15 -13.35 6.05
CA LEU A 50 10.94 -14.56 5.78
C LEU A 50 10.46 -15.75 6.60
N LYS A 51 10.00 -15.55 7.84
CA LYS A 51 9.40 -16.62 8.63
C LYS A 51 8.21 -17.27 7.90
N PHE A 52 7.23 -16.46 7.48
CA PHE A 52 6.03 -16.98 6.80
C PHE A 52 6.34 -17.57 5.42
N ILE A 53 7.31 -17.01 4.69
CA ILE A 53 7.81 -17.60 3.45
C ILE A 53 8.48 -18.95 3.70
N GLY A 54 9.24 -19.08 4.80
CA GLY A 54 9.85 -20.34 5.25
C GLY A 54 8.80 -21.41 5.54
N ASP A 55 7.66 -21.00 6.10
CA ASP A 55 6.49 -21.85 6.37
C ASP A 55 5.65 -22.15 5.10
N ASN A 56 6.15 -21.77 3.91
CA ASN A 56 5.48 -21.90 2.61
C ASN A 56 4.15 -21.15 2.48
N GLU A 57 3.92 -20.11 3.29
CA GLU A 57 2.74 -19.27 3.18
C GLU A 57 2.86 -18.28 2.01
N ILE A 58 1.71 -17.92 1.45
CA ILE A 58 1.63 -16.84 0.47
C ILE A 58 1.65 -15.52 1.22
N VAL A 59 2.54 -14.60 0.86
CA VAL A 59 2.68 -13.31 1.56
C VAL A 59 2.15 -12.17 0.68
N LEU A 60 1.10 -11.50 1.16
CA LEU A 60 0.56 -10.28 0.56
C LEU A 60 1.08 -9.05 1.30
N LEU A 61 1.87 -8.24 0.61
CA LEU A 61 2.40 -6.97 1.09
C LEU A 61 1.59 -5.81 0.52
N GLY A 62 1.30 -4.79 1.33
CA GLY A 62 0.61 -3.59 0.87
C GLY A 62 1.24 -2.31 1.40
N GLY A 63 1.30 -1.28 0.57
CA GLY A 63 1.79 0.05 0.95
C GLY A 63 1.12 1.16 0.14
N VAL A 64 0.86 2.31 0.79
CA VAL A 64 0.23 3.48 0.17
C VAL A 64 1.17 4.69 0.17
N SER A 65 1.22 5.42 -0.95
CA SER A 65 2.01 6.64 -1.17
C SER A 65 3.44 6.47 -0.65
N ASN A 66 3.79 7.16 0.44
CA ASN A 66 5.15 7.20 0.99
C ASN A 66 5.58 5.86 1.63
N GLY A 67 4.64 4.92 1.81
CA GLY A 67 4.94 3.54 2.19
C GLY A 67 5.43 2.67 1.03
N ALA A 68 5.13 3.02 -0.23
CA ALA A 68 5.44 2.19 -1.39
C ALA A 68 6.95 2.01 -1.62
N ALA A 69 7.75 3.06 -1.43
CA ALA A 69 9.21 2.96 -1.55
C ALA A 69 9.81 1.97 -0.52
N LYS A 70 9.32 2.01 0.73
CA LYS A 70 9.77 1.07 1.77
C LYS A 70 9.28 -0.35 1.50
N LEU A 71 8.06 -0.51 0.99
CA LEU A 71 7.52 -1.79 0.55
C LEU A 71 8.44 -2.45 -0.51
N ILE A 72 8.85 -1.69 -1.53
CA ILE A 72 9.78 -2.18 -2.56
C ILE A 72 11.11 -2.59 -1.93
N ALA A 73 11.71 -1.73 -1.11
CA ALA A 73 12.99 -2.04 -0.45
C ALA A 73 12.93 -3.32 0.40
N ILE A 74 11.87 -3.50 1.18
CA ILE A 74 11.66 -4.73 1.96
C ILE A 74 11.53 -5.95 1.04
N THR A 75 10.75 -5.82 -0.04
CA THR A 75 10.54 -6.89 -1.02
C THR A 75 11.85 -7.34 -1.66
N GLU A 76 12.68 -6.39 -2.09
CA GLU A 76 13.98 -6.70 -2.70
C GLU A 76 14.93 -7.40 -1.71
N ILE A 77 14.97 -6.94 -0.45
CA ILE A 77 15.79 -7.59 0.58
C ILE A 77 15.30 -9.02 0.87
N VAL A 78 13.98 -9.24 0.90
CA VAL A 78 13.40 -10.59 1.08
C VAL A 78 13.82 -11.50 -0.09
N LYS A 79 13.72 -11.03 -1.33
CA LYS A 79 14.16 -11.80 -2.53
C LYS A 79 15.65 -12.07 -2.57
N GLN A 80 16.48 -11.20 -2.00
CA GLN A 80 17.92 -11.46 -1.89
C GLN A 80 18.22 -12.58 -0.87
N LYS A 81 17.36 -12.77 0.12
CA LYS A 81 17.55 -13.75 1.21
C LYS A 81 16.89 -15.10 0.93
N GLU A 82 15.82 -15.12 0.15
CA GLU A 82 15.13 -16.33 -0.25
C GLU A 82 15.31 -16.57 -1.75
N GLN A 83 15.86 -17.73 -2.12
CA GLN A 83 15.99 -18.11 -3.52
C GLN A 83 14.63 -18.60 -4.05
N GLN A 84 14.33 -18.28 -5.31
CA GLN A 84 13.13 -18.76 -6.03
C GLN A 84 11.79 -18.30 -5.44
N LEU A 85 11.55 -16.99 -5.45
CA LEU A 85 10.25 -16.40 -5.14
C LEU A 85 9.55 -15.90 -6.40
N PHE A 86 8.32 -16.30 -6.63
CA PHE A 86 7.45 -15.65 -7.59
C PHE A 86 6.88 -14.37 -6.99
N GLN A 87 6.97 -13.29 -7.76
CA GLN A 87 6.46 -11.98 -7.37
C GLN A 87 5.35 -11.56 -8.34
N TYR A 88 4.24 -11.09 -7.78
CA TYR A 88 3.14 -10.50 -8.54
C TYR A 88 2.82 -9.12 -7.97
N ASN A 89 2.60 -8.15 -8.84
CA ASN A 89 2.40 -6.76 -8.46
C ASN A 89 1.06 -6.26 -8.97
N THR A 90 0.34 -5.47 -8.17
CA THR A 90 -0.77 -4.65 -8.66
C THR A 90 -0.72 -3.25 -8.06
N LEU A 91 -1.21 -2.28 -8.82
CA LEU A 91 -1.23 -0.87 -8.44
C LEU A 91 -2.66 -0.36 -8.52
N LEU A 92 -3.16 0.13 -7.40
CA LEU A 92 -4.47 0.76 -7.29
C LEU A 92 -4.31 2.23 -6.85
N LYS A 93 -5.43 2.94 -6.76
CA LYS A 93 -5.49 4.33 -6.29
C LYS A 93 -6.39 4.48 -5.08
N ILE A 94 -6.09 5.47 -4.25
CA ILE A 94 -6.91 5.95 -3.14
C ILE A 94 -7.09 7.46 -3.28
N GLU A 95 -8.33 7.91 -3.30
CA GLU A 95 -8.65 9.34 -3.35
C GLU A 95 -8.68 9.93 -1.94
N SER A 96 -8.06 11.10 -1.78
CA SER A 96 -7.87 11.79 -0.51
C SER A 96 -8.08 13.29 -0.68
N THR A 97 -8.83 13.93 0.20
CA THR A 97 -8.91 15.40 0.29
C THR A 97 -7.76 15.99 1.10
N THR A 98 -7.03 15.16 1.86
CA THR A 98 -5.83 15.56 2.60
C THR A 98 -4.58 15.50 1.72
N ASN A 99 -3.79 16.58 1.73
CA ASN A 99 -2.51 16.65 1.03
C ASN A 99 -1.48 15.68 1.67
N PRO A 100 -0.94 14.69 0.92
CA PRO A 100 0.02 13.71 1.44
C PRO A 100 1.38 14.32 1.83
N ASN A 101 1.71 15.51 1.33
CA ASN A 101 2.97 16.21 1.55
C ASN A 101 2.84 17.38 2.53
N HIS A 102 1.74 17.48 3.28
CA HIS A 102 1.59 18.55 4.26
C HIS A 102 2.67 18.41 5.36
N LYS A 103 3.70 19.24 5.28
CA LYS A 103 4.62 19.47 6.39
C LYS A 103 3.94 20.48 7.30
N ASN A 104 3.75 20.14 8.58
CA ASN A 104 3.39 21.16 9.57
C ASN A 104 4.58 22.13 9.61
N LYS A 105 4.43 23.30 8.99
CA LYS A 105 5.37 24.39 9.23
C LYS A 105 5.13 24.84 10.68
N PRO A 106 6.19 25.03 11.48
CA PRO A 106 6.03 25.70 12.76
C PRO A 106 5.43 27.09 12.51
N ASP A 107 4.48 27.50 13.34
CA ASP A 107 3.74 28.76 13.21
C ASP A 107 4.69 29.94 13.03
N VAL A 108 4.61 30.61 11.88
CA VAL A 108 5.24 31.90 11.64
C VAL A 108 4.11 32.89 11.38
N ASP A 109 3.93 33.79 12.35
CA ASP A 109 3.14 35.02 12.35
C ASP A 109 1.68 34.95 11.87
N SER A 110 0.78 34.93 12.85
CA SER A 110 -0.68 34.74 12.80
C SER A 110 -1.49 35.83 12.07
N LYS A 111 -0.87 36.80 11.39
CA LYS A 111 -1.60 37.89 10.73
C LYS A 111 -1.81 37.70 9.22
N THR A 112 -0.96 36.93 8.56
CA THR A 112 -1.05 36.66 7.11
C THR A 112 -1.74 35.33 6.78
N GLN A 113 -1.95 34.48 7.79
CA GLN A 113 -2.54 33.14 7.64
C GLN A 113 -4.06 33.19 7.50
N ASP A 114 -4.72 34.16 8.12
CA ASP A 114 -6.18 34.27 8.14
C ASP A 114 -6.76 34.63 6.76
N GLU A 115 -6.15 35.57 6.02
CA GLU A 115 -6.57 35.94 4.66
C GLU A 115 -6.38 34.79 3.65
N VAL A 116 -5.24 34.09 3.71
CA VAL A 116 -4.97 32.92 2.83
C VAL A 116 -5.90 31.75 3.16
N SER A 117 -6.29 31.59 4.43
CA SER A 117 -7.25 30.54 4.83
C SER A 117 -8.67 30.82 4.35
N SER A 118 -9.06 32.10 4.24
CA SER A 118 -10.40 32.51 3.84
C SER A 118 -10.58 32.46 2.32
N GLU A 119 -9.61 32.90 1.52
CA GLU A 119 -9.64 32.69 0.06
C GLU A 119 -9.70 31.21 -0.32
N LYS A 120 -8.95 30.36 0.39
CA LYS A 120 -8.93 28.92 0.13
C LYS A 120 -10.28 28.25 0.44
N LYS A 121 -10.95 28.68 1.52
CA LYS A 121 -12.31 28.23 1.85
C LYS A 121 -13.32 28.67 0.78
N VAL A 122 -13.26 29.92 0.31
CA VAL A 122 -14.14 30.42 -0.75
C VAL A 122 -13.93 29.66 -2.06
N LEU A 123 -12.68 29.36 -2.43
CA LEU A 123 -12.37 28.55 -3.61
C LEU A 123 -12.84 27.08 -3.48
N GLU A 124 -12.78 26.50 -2.27
CA GLU A 124 -13.30 25.16 -1.98
C GLU A 124 -14.83 25.13 -1.97
N GLU A 125 -15.50 26.20 -1.55
CA GLU A 125 -16.97 26.34 -1.66
C GLU A 125 -17.43 26.41 -3.11
N ILE A 126 -16.66 27.05 -3.99
CA ILE A 126 -17.01 27.19 -5.42
C ILE A 126 -16.64 25.95 -6.24
N ASN A 127 -15.45 25.36 -6.02
CA ASN A 127 -14.89 24.30 -6.87
C ASN A 127 -14.93 22.90 -6.24
N GLY A 128 -15.36 22.79 -4.99
CA GLY A 128 -15.24 21.58 -4.19
C GLY A 128 -13.83 21.36 -3.62
N PRO A 129 -13.67 20.40 -2.70
CA PRO A 129 -12.39 20.13 -2.06
C PRO A 129 -11.39 19.56 -3.06
N LYS A 130 -10.13 19.97 -2.97
CA LYS A 130 -9.05 19.42 -3.78
C LYS A 130 -8.86 17.93 -3.50
N VAL A 131 -9.02 17.08 -4.53
CA VAL A 131 -8.80 15.64 -4.44
C VAL A 131 -7.40 15.26 -4.92
N PHE A 132 -6.65 14.58 -4.05
CA PHE A 132 -5.36 13.97 -4.33
C PHE A 132 -5.56 12.49 -4.62
N THR A 133 -4.93 12.00 -5.70
CA THR A 133 -4.90 10.57 -6.03
C THR A 133 -3.60 9.96 -5.50
N LEU A 134 -3.70 9.08 -4.51
CA LEU A 134 -2.56 8.42 -3.87
C LEU A 134 -2.40 7.00 -4.43
N PRO A 135 -1.18 6.59 -4.86
CA PRO A 135 -0.95 5.23 -5.31
C PRO A 135 -0.93 4.26 -4.12
N SER A 136 -1.51 3.08 -4.32
CA SER A 136 -1.45 1.95 -3.38
C SER A 136 -0.93 0.73 -4.11
N MET A 137 0.23 0.26 -3.70
CA MET A 137 0.91 -0.88 -4.29
C MET A 137 0.71 -2.12 -3.43
N TYR A 138 0.43 -3.23 -4.11
CA TYR A 138 0.31 -4.54 -3.50
C TYR A 138 1.27 -5.50 -4.19
N ILE A 139 2.00 -6.28 -3.40
CA ILE A 139 2.99 -7.24 -3.87
C ILE A 139 2.69 -8.58 -3.23
N LEU A 140 2.54 -9.61 -4.06
CA LEU A 140 2.38 -10.99 -3.64
C LEU A 140 3.71 -11.71 -3.79
N LEU A 141 4.14 -12.42 -2.75
CA LEU A 141 5.31 -13.28 -2.75
C LEU A 141 4.91 -14.71 -2.41
N THR A 142 5.43 -15.67 -3.16
CA THR A 142 5.16 -17.10 -2.95
C THR A 142 6.29 -17.94 -3.54
N LYS A 143 6.47 -19.16 -3.03
CA LYS A 143 7.42 -20.15 -3.54
C LYS A 143 6.86 -20.96 -4.71
N LYS A 144 5.55 -20.91 -4.93
CA LYS A 144 4.86 -21.64 -6.01
C LYS A 144 4.31 -20.68 -7.02
N ASP A 145 4.29 -21.09 -8.28
CA ASP A 145 3.68 -20.32 -9.35
C ASP A 145 2.16 -20.45 -9.29
N ILE A 146 1.53 -19.67 -8.43
CA ILE A 146 0.10 -19.77 -8.12
C ILE A 146 -0.78 -19.08 -9.16
N LEU A 147 -0.23 -18.17 -9.98
CA LEU A 147 -1.04 -17.37 -10.93
C LEU A 147 -1.01 -17.85 -12.38
N GLU A 148 -0.39 -18.99 -12.71
CA GLU A 148 -0.52 -19.55 -14.08
C GLU A 148 -1.93 -20.08 -14.38
N GLY A 149 -2.72 -20.38 -13.34
CA GLY A 149 -4.11 -20.86 -13.47
C GLY A 149 -5.20 -19.84 -13.11
N ILE A 150 -4.84 -18.62 -12.73
CA ILE A 150 -5.79 -17.63 -12.19
C ILE A 150 -5.84 -16.40 -13.10
N ASP A 151 -7.00 -16.16 -13.70
CA ASP A 151 -7.25 -14.93 -14.45
C ASP A 151 -7.27 -13.71 -13.49
N MET A 152 -6.13 -13.04 -13.39
CA MET A 152 -5.94 -11.80 -12.65
C MET A 152 -5.45 -10.72 -13.61
N MET A 153 -6.32 -10.29 -14.53
CA MET A 153 -6.09 -9.17 -15.47
C MET A 153 -5.49 -7.88 -14.84
N SER A 154 -5.51 -7.74 -13.51
CA SER A 154 -4.93 -6.61 -12.77
C SER A 154 -3.57 -6.86 -12.11
N TRP A 155 -3.02 -8.08 -12.18
CA TRP A 155 -1.74 -8.44 -11.56
C TRP A 155 -0.67 -8.76 -12.59
N THR A 156 0.51 -8.19 -12.39
CA THR A 156 1.67 -8.40 -13.25
C THR A 156 2.65 -9.34 -12.57
N LYS A 157 2.86 -10.53 -13.15
CA LYS A 157 3.96 -11.44 -12.78
C LYS A 157 5.30 -10.82 -13.15
N GLN A 158 6.18 -10.64 -12.17
CA GLN A 158 7.53 -10.18 -12.40
C GLN A 158 8.45 -11.37 -12.66
N LYS A 159 9.24 -11.30 -13.74
CA LYS A 159 10.27 -12.31 -14.01
C LYS A 159 11.30 -12.28 -12.88
N THR A 160 11.56 -13.43 -12.28
CA THR A 160 12.69 -13.63 -11.39
C THR A 160 13.99 -13.55 -12.20
N SER A 161 14.93 -12.73 -11.73
CA SER A 161 16.30 -12.63 -12.23
C SER A 161 17.21 -13.60 -11.50
#